data_AF-A0A519CPN9-F1
#
_entry.id   AF-A0A519CPN9-F1
#
_cell.length_a   1.000
_cell.length_b   1.000
_cell.length_c   1.000
_cell.angle_alpha   90.00
_cell.angle_beta   90.00
_cell.angle_gamma   90.00
#
_symmetry.space_group_name_H-M   'P 1'
#
loop_
_entity.id
_entity.type
_entity.pdbx_description
1 polymer ?
#
loop_
_entity_poly.entity_id
_entity_poly.type
_entity_poly.pdbx_seq_one_letter_code
_entity_poly.pdbx_strand_id
1 'polypeptide(L)'
;MKQWSREQIIKGLYKLVPEINFMKTTEEFYGKKGGIWTSGESVLIFKGIPPFNATLEYGSILLSDNGDTDSKHKGMKVKEMYICGIHREIYSWLEERGWYPEWYDAGTLLFWKNKGKHKTDSLKVIQNNPYGRNDDISSEILKILNKQAKEWGWDVPKKKKTKRKNHSKGCI
;
A
#
# COMPACT_ATOMS: atom_id res chain seq x y z
N MET A 1 -10.34 -1.21 14.52
CA MET A 1 -10.46 -0.56 13.19
C MET A 1 -11.92 -0.28 12.91
N LYS A 2 -12.25 0.90 12.39
CA LYS A 2 -13.62 1.26 12.01
C LYS A 2 -13.90 0.67 10.64
N GLN A 3 -14.83 -0.27 10.52
CA GLN A 3 -15.17 -0.87 9.23
C GLN A 3 -16.04 0.09 8.40
N TRP A 4 -15.55 0.54 7.25
CA TRP A 4 -16.33 1.33 6.30
C TRP A 4 -17.10 0.44 5.32
N SER A 5 -18.23 0.95 4.82
CA SER A 5 -18.97 0.35 3.71
C SER A 5 -18.23 0.54 2.38
N ARG A 6 -18.65 -0.19 1.34
CA ARG A 6 -18.06 -0.08 0.00
C ARG A 6 -18.27 1.31 -0.57
N GLU A 7 -19.48 1.86 -0.40
CA GLU A 7 -19.87 3.19 -0.85
C GLU A 7 -19.07 4.28 -0.12
N GLN A 8 -18.81 4.09 1.17
CA GLN A 8 -17.97 5.00 1.95
C GLN A 8 -16.50 4.98 1.46
N ILE A 9 -15.96 3.81 1.12
CA ILE A 9 -14.61 3.69 0.55
C ILE A 9 -14.54 4.37 -0.82
N ILE A 10 -15.45 4.07 -1.74
CA ILE A 10 -15.47 4.67 -3.07
C ILE A 10 -15.53 6.21 -2.96
N LYS A 11 -16.48 6.74 -2.18
CA LYS A 11 -16.58 8.20 -1.96
C LYS A 11 -15.34 8.78 -1.29
N GLY A 12 -14.71 8.04 -0.39
CA GLY A 12 -13.50 8.48 0.29
C GLY A 12 -12.27 8.48 -0.62
N LEU A 13 -12.12 7.47 -1.49
CA LEU A 13 -11.04 7.39 -2.47
C LEU A 13 -11.15 8.49 -3.53
N TYR A 14 -12.35 8.78 -4.04
CA TYR A 14 -12.54 9.94 -4.94
C TYR A 14 -12.19 11.28 -4.27
N LYS A 15 -12.27 11.38 -2.93
CA LYS A 15 -11.83 12.58 -2.22
C LYS A 15 -10.32 12.59 -1.95
N LEU A 16 -9.75 11.43 -1.64
CA LEU A 16 -8.32 11.28 -1.34
C LEU A 16 -7.48 11.43 -2.61
N VAL A 17 -7.92 10.83 -3.71
CA VAL A 17 -7.26 10.80 -5.00
C VAL A 17 -8.27 11.20 -6.07
N PRO A 18 -8.54 12.50 -6.26
CA PRO A 18 -9.59 12.99 -7.17
C PRO A 18 -9.41 12.58 -8.63
N GLU A 19 -8.18 12.28 -9.04
CA GLU A 19 -7.86 11.81 -10.39
C GLU A 19 -8.28 10.35 -10.64
N ILE A 20 -8.63 9.58 -9.61
CA ILE A 20 -9.16 8.22 -9.82
C ILE A 20 -10.46 8.37 -10.57
N ASN A 21 -10.53 7.78 -11.76
CA ASN A 21 -11.68 7.87 -12.66
C ASN A 21 -12.37 6.51 -12.87
N PHE A 22 -11.82 5.43 -12.31
CA PHE A 22 -12.34 4.09 -12.47
C PHE A 22 -12.39 3.35 -11.14
N MET A 23 -13.60 3.12 -10.64
CA MET A 23 -13.89 2.18 -9.56
C MET A 23 -15.23 1.51 -9.85
N LYS A 24 -15.24 0.18 -9.96
CA LYS A 24 -16.42 -0.66 -10.19
C LYS A 24 -16.52 -1.76 -9.14
N THR A 25 -17.55 -2.58 -9.22
CA THR A 25 -17.71 -3.73 -8.33
C THR A 25 -16.93 -4.95 -8.84
N THR A 26 -16.43 -5.80 -7.93
CA THR A 26 -15.79 -7.07 -8.33
C THR A 26 -16.79 -8.05 -8.95
N GLU A 27 -18.08 -7.87 -8.66
CA GLU A 27 -19.19 -8.57 -9.27
C GLU A 27 -19.24 -8.32 -10.78
N GLU A 28 -19.07 -7.06 -11.21
CA GLU A 28 -18.98 -6.69 -12.63
C GLU A 28 -17.70 -7.22 -13.29
N PHE A 29 -16.60 -7.36 -12.54
CA PHE A 29 -15.33 -7.83 -13.09
C PHE A 29 -15.33 -9.37 -13.30
N TYR A 30 -15.64 -10.15 -12.27
CA TYR A 30 -15.56 -11.62 -12.30
C TYR A 30 -16.58 -12.33 -11.39
N GLY A 31 -17.67 -11.64 -11.02
CA GLY A 31 -18.79 -12.25 -10.28
C GLY A 31 -18.58 -12.44 -8.77
N LYS A 32 -17.39 -12.14 -8.21
CA LYS A 32 -17.14 -12.26 -6.77
C LYS A 32 -17.70 -11.07 -6.01
N LYS A 33 -18.44 -11.33 -4.92
CA LYS A 33 -19.17 -10.27 -4.19
C LYS A 33 -18.33 -9.50 -3.18
N GLY A 34 -18.56 -8.19 -3.12
CA GLY A 34 -18.20 -7.32 -2.00
C GLY A 34 -16.85 -6.63 -2.06
N GLY A 35 -16.12 -6.74 -3.18
CA GLY A 35 -14.90 -5.99 -3.44
C GLY A 35 -15.15 -4.74 -4.28
N ILE A 36 -14.09 -3.96 -4.46
CA ILE A 36 -14.01 -2.85 -5.39
C ILE A 36 -12.93 -3.21 -6.41
N TRP A 37 -13.27 -3.09 -7.69
CA TRP A 37 -12.34 -3.22 -8.79
C TRP A 37 -11.85 -1.83 -9.20
N THR A 38 -10.53 -1.64 -9.20
CA THR A 38 -9.86 -0.45 -9.74
C THR A 38 -8.86 -0.87 -10.83
N SER A 39 -8.43 0.09 -11.63
CA SER A 39 -7.31 -0.12 -12.54
C SER A 39 -6.00 -0.11 -11.75
N GLY A 40 -5.15 -1.07 -12.04
CA GLY A 40 -3.74 -1.10 -11.67
C GLY A 40 -2.86 -0.30 -12.63
N GLU A 41 -3.32 -0.18 -13.87
CA GLU A 41 -2.72 0.60 -14.94
C GLU A 41 -3.52 1.89 -15.11
N SER A 42 -3.08 2.96 -14.45
CA SER A 42 -3.67 4.28 -14.68
C SER A 42 -2.55 5.30 -14.81
N VAL A 43 -2.70 6.24 -15.76
CA VAL A 43 -1.80 7.39 -15.96
C VAL A 43 -2.00 8.45 -14.85
N LEU A 44 -2.47 8.02 -13.68
CA LEU A 44 -2.81 8.87 -12.56
C LEU A 44 -1.55 9.29 -11.82
N ILE A 45 -1.48 10.55 -11.39
CA ILE A 45 -0.39 11.04 -10.56
C ILE A 45 -0.93 11.45 -9.19
N PHE A 46 -0.49 10.75 -8.15
CA PHE A 46 -0.80 11.09 -6.77
C PHE A 46 0.46 11.59 -6.07
N LYS A 47 0.49 12.89 -5.74
CA LYS A 47 1.65 13.54 -5.11
C LYS A 47 2.95 13.34 -5.90
N GLY A 48 2.87 13.48 -7.21
CA GLY A 48 4.04 13.41 -8.11
C GLY A 48 4.43 12.01 -8.57
N ILE A 49 3.87 10.93 -7.99
CA ILE A 49 4.14 9.54 -8.42
C ILE A 49 2.85 8.77 -8.69
N PRO A 50 2.87 7.70 -9.50
CA PRO A 50 1.67 6.88 -9.70
C PRO A 50 1.15 6.27 -8.40
N PRO A 51 -0.17 6.21 -8.16
CA PRO A 51 -0.73 5.69 -6.92
C PRO A 51 -0.53 4.17 -6.79
N PHE A 52 -0.44 3.48 -7.93
CA PHE A 52 -0.37 2.03 -8.05
C PHE A 52 0.79 1.69 -9.00
N ASN A 53 1.67 0.80 -8.57
CA ASN A 53 2.86 0.37 -9.29
C ASN A 53 3.21 -1.07 -8.89
N ALA A 54 2.58 -2.04 -9.55
CA ALA A 54 2.72 -3.46 -9.24
C ALA A 54 4.17 -3.97 -9.42
N THR A 55 4.93 -3.38 -10.35
CA THR A 55 6.26 -3.85 -10.73
C THR A 55 7.40 -3.11 -10.03
N LEU A 56 7.13 -1.93 -9.47
CA LEU A 56 8.12 -1.00 -8.92
C LEU A 56 9.28 -0.70 -9.88
N GLU A 57 8.99 -0.65 -11.19
CA GLU A 57 10.00 -0.59 -12.25
C GLU A 57 11.01 0.56 -12.08
N TYR A 58 10.52 1.74 -11.72
CA TYR A 58 11.32 2.94 -11.43
C TYR A 58 11.54 3.16 -9.92
N GLY A 59 11.28 2.14 -9.10
CA GLY A 59 11.34 2.20 -7.64
C GLY A 59 12.71 2.55 -7.07
N SER A 60 13.78 2.41 -7.85
CA SER A 60 15.15 2.74 -7.42
C SER A 60 15.55 4.21 -7.59
N ILE A 61 14.76 5.00 -8.34
CA ILE A 61 14.99 6.43 -8.57
C ILE A 61 14.76 7.22 -7.27
N LEU A 62 15.51 8.30 -7.05
CA LEU A 62 15.29 9.20 -5.92
C LEU A 62 14.00 10.00 -6.12
N LEU A 63 13.26 10.25 -5.05
CA LEU A 63 12.05 11.08 -5.12
C LEU A 63 12.35 12.50 -5.64
N SER A 64 13.51 13.06 -5.29
CA SER A 64 13.98 14.36 -5.78
C SER A 64 14.10 14.42 -7.30
N ASP A 65 14.52 13.32 -7.93
CA ASP A 65 14.71 13.24 -9.38
C ASP A 65 13.35 13.15 -10.10
N ASN A 66 12.31 12.79 -9.37
CA ASN A 66 10.92 12.77 -9.83
C ASN A 66 10.14 14.03 -9.40
N GLY A 67 10.84 15.11 -9.02
CA GLY A 67 10.25 16.40 -8.71
C GLY A 67 9.63 16.53 -7.30
N ASP A 68 9.85 15.55 -6.42
CA ASP A 68 9.47 15.70 -5.01
C ASP A 68 10.38 16.74 -4.33
N THR A 69 9.75 17.73 -3.69
CA THR A 69 10.45 18.83 -3.01
C THR A 69 10.28 18.77 -1.49
N ASP A 70 9.67 17.72 -0.94
CA ASP A 70 9.51 17.60 0.51
C ASP A 70 10.87 17.29 1.14
N SER A 71 11.32 18.21 1.99
CA SER A 71 12.54 18.04 2.79
C SER A 71 12.60 16.71 3.57
N LYS A 72 11.44 16.15 3.94
CA LYS A 72 11.32 14.86 4.65
C LYS A 72 11.62 13.65 3.76
N HIS A 73 11.51 13.81 2.44
CA HIS A 73 11.76 12.77 1.45
C HIS A 73 13.20 12.82 0.91
N LYS A 74 14.07 13.67 1.46
CA LYS A 74 15.45 13.79 1.01
C LYS A 74 16.20 12.46 1.10
N GLY A 75 16.72 12.01 -0.04
CA GLY A 75 17.48 10.75 -0.16
C GLY A 75 16.61 9.48 -0.19
N MET A 76 15.29 9.61 -0.14
CA MET A 76 14.37 8.50 -0.28
C MET A 76 14.19 8.09 -1.74
N LYS A 77 13.98 6.78 -1.95
CA LYS A 77 13.66 6.22 -3.27
C LYS A 77 12.17 6.09 -3.49
N VAL A 78 11.73 6.13 -4.74
CA VAL A 78 10.31 6.02 -5.12
C VAL A 78 9.65 4.78 -4.50
N LYS A 79 10.32 3.62 -4.48
CA LYS A 79 9.77 2.38 -3.89
C LYS A 79 9.42 2.49 -2.41
N GLU A 80 10.02 3.42 -1.67
CA GLU A 80 9.78 3.63 -0.24
C GLU A 80 8.43 4.33 0.03
N MET A 81 7.81 4.86 -1.03
CA MET A 81 6.46 5.42 -0.98
C MET A 81 5.37 4.37 -1.19
N TYR A 82 5.72 3.10 -1.44
CA TYR A 82 4.77 2.04 -1.72
C TYR A 82 4.78 0.94 -0.66
N ILE A 83 3.62 0.34 -0.44
CA ILE A 83 3.39 -0.89 0.30
C ILE A 83 2.68 -1.83 -0.67
N CYS A 84 3.29 -2.96 -1.01
CA CYS A 84 2.75 -3.92 -1.99
C CYS A 84 2.37 -3.27 -3.33
N GLY A 85 3.20 -2.34 -3.83
CA GLY A 85 2.92 -1.60 -5.05
C GLY A 85 1.79 -0.55 -4.93
N ILE A 86 1.30 -0.23 -3.73
CA ILE A 86 0.27 0.80 -3.49
C ILE A 86 0.88 1.95 -2.71
N HIS A 87 0.63 3.19 -3.12
CA HIS A 87 1.11 4.36 -2.39
C HIS A 87 0.71 4.29 -0.91
N ARG A 88 1.68 4.43 -0.01
CA ARG A 88 1.56 4.12 1.43
C ARG A 88 0.40 4.84 2.11
N GLU A 89 0.12 6.07 1.71
CA GLU A 89 -1.00 6.86 2.24
C GLU A 89 -2.36 6.27 1.87
N ILE A 90 -2.51 5.79 0.63
CA ILE A 90 -3.72 5.11 0.19
C ILE A 90 -3.86 3.78 0.93
N TYR A 91 -2.75 3.03 1.03
CA TYR A 91 -2.72 1.75 1.75
C TYR A 91 -3.15 1.92 3.22
N SER A 92 -2.50 2.83 3.96
CA SER A 92 -2.84 3.11 5.37
C SER A 92 -4.27 3.64 5.51
N TRP A 93 -4.72 4.51 4.60
CA TRP A 93 -6.08 5.04 4.61
C TRP A 93 -7.13 3.93 4.47
N LEU A 94 -6.87 2.92 3.61
CA LEU A 94 -7.72 1.74 3.47
C LEU A 94 -7.71 0.88 4.75
N GLU A 95 -6.54 0.58 5.30
CA GLU A 95 -6.41 -0.28 6.48
C GLU A 95 -7.12 0.29 7.72
N GLU A 96 -6.96 1.58 7.99
CA GLU A 96 -7.64 2.29 9.08
C GLU A 96 -9.17 2.12 9.03
N ARG A 97 -9.69 1.95 7.80
CA ARG A 97 -11.12 1.84 7.47
C ARG A 97 -11.58 0.38 7.31
N GLY A 98 -10.71 -0.58 7.63
CA GLY A 98 -11.00 -2.01 7.56
C GLY A 98 -11.04 -2.51 6.12
N TRP A 99 -10.20 -1.98 5.24
CA TRP A 99 -10.03 -2.45 3.86
C TRP A 99 -8.57 -2.74 3.56
N TYR A 100 -8.29 -3.55 2.57
CA TYR A 100 -6.93 -3.84 2.11
C TYR A 100 -6.90 -4.01 0.59
N PRO A 101 -5.78 -3.67 -0.05
CA PRO A 101 -5.55 -3.91 -1.48
C PRO A 101 -5.03 -5.31 -1.77
N GLU A 102 -5.40 -5.85 -2.92
CA GLU A 102 -4.95 -7.14 -3.47
C GLU A 102 -4.84 -7.00 -4.99
N TRP A 103 -3.66 -7.28 -5.55
CA TRP A 103 -3.46 -7.31 -6.99
C TRP A 103 -4.02 -8.62 -7.57
N TYR A 104 -4.89 -8.53 -8.57
CA TYR A 104 -5.33 -9.70 -9.33
C TYR A 104 -4.31 -10.07 -10.42
N ASP A 105 -3.77 -9.06 -11.08
CA ASP A 105 -2.62 -9.10 -11.99
C ASP A 105 -1.95 -7.71 -12.00
N ALA A 106 -0.95 -7.45 -12.86
CA ALA A 106 -0.25 -6.16 -12.88
C ALA A 106 -1.13 -4.97 -13.34
N GLY A 107 -2.20 -5.23 -14.10
CA GLY A 107 -3.13 -4.22 -14.61
C GLY A 107 -4.41 -4.08 -13.80
N THR A 108 -4.67 -5.00 -12.87
CA THR A 108 -5.93 -5.12 -12.15
C THR A 108 -5.70 -5.14 -10.64
N LEU A 109 -6.22 -4.14 -9.96
CA LEU A 109 -6.12 -3.98 -8.52
C LEU A 109 -7.51 -4.04 -7.87
N LEU A 110 -7.63 -4.80 -6.80
CA LEU A 110 -8.87 -5.00 -6.07
C LEU A 110 -8.74 -4.47 -4.64
N PHE A 111 -9.81 -3.90 -4.09
CA PHE A 111 -9.91 -3.56 -2.67
C PHE A 111 -10.97 -4.43 -1.99
N TRP A 112 -10.61 -4.97 -0.82
CA TRP A 112 -11.45 -5.90 -0.07
C TRP A 112 -11.65 -5.46 1.36
N LYS A 113 -12.81 -5.81 1.93
CA LYS A 113 -13.05 -5.67 3.38
C LYS A 113 -12.12 -6.59 4.16
N ASN A 114 -11.41 -6.03 5.13
CA ASN A 114 -10.61 -6.79 6.07
C ASN A 114 -11.49 -7.36 7.20
N LYS A 115 -11.95 -8.61 7.03
CA LYS A 115 -12.71 -9.35 8.05
C LYS A 115 -11.81 -10.01 9.12
N GLY A 116 -10.63 -9.46 9.38
CA GLY A 116 -9.64 -10.01 10.31
C GLY A 116 -8.78 -11.14 9.75
N LYS A 117 -8.87 -11.42 8.44
CA LYS A 117 -8.04 -12.42 7.75
C LYS A 117 -6.72 -11.84 7.23
N HIS A 118 -6.71 -10.54 6.91
CA HIS A 118 -5.49 -9.83 6.56
C HIS A 118 -4.86 -9.32 7.88
N LYS A 119 -3.70 -9.88 8.24
CA LYS A 119 -2.90 -9.29 9.32
C LYS A 119 -2.49 -7.92 8.81
N THR A 120 -2.75 -6.88 9.59
CA THR A 120 -2.27 -5.55 9.23
C THR A 120 -0.79 -5.65 8.95
N ASP A 121 -0.37 -5.23 7.76
CA ASP A 121 1.04 -5.20 7.42
C ASP A 121 1.65 -4.07 8.24
N SER A 122 1.99 -4.43 9.48
CA SER A 122 2.79 -3.58 10.34
C SER A 122 4.04 -3.29 9.54
N LEU A 123 4.45 -2.03 9.41
CA LEU A 123 5.60 -1.56 8.61
C LEU A 123 6.83 -2.50 8.63
N LYS A 124 7.01 -3.27 9.71
CA LYS A 124 8.03 -4.30 9.94
C LYS A 124 7.97 -5.57 9.05
N VAL A 125 6.97 -5.78 8.20
CA VAL A 125 6.85 -6.98 7.33
C VAL A 125 6.86 -6.64 5.83
N ILE A 126 6.96 -5.35 5.46
CA ILE A 126 6.70 -4.89 4.10
C ILE A 126 7.67 -5.53 3.09
N GLN A 127 7.14 -6.42 2.26
CA GLN A 127 7.66 -6.66 0.91
C GLN A 127 7.05 -5.57 0.03
N ASN A 128 7.88 -4.68 -0.52
CA ASN A 128 7.37 -3.62 -1.41
C ASN A 128 6.83 -4.23 -2.72
N ASN A 129 7.40 -5.36 -3.13
CA ASN A 129 6.98 -6.10 -4.32
C ASN A 129 5.81 -7.05 -3.99
N PRO A 130 4.63 -6.91 -4.64
CA PRO A 130 3.51 -7.84 -4.48
C PRO A 130 3.85 -9.28 -4.91
N TYR A 131 4.87 -9.45 -5.76
CA TYR A 131 5.36 -10.74 -6.25
C TYR A 131 6.58 -11.28 -5.48
N GLY A 132 6.94 -10.68 -4.35
CA GLY A 132 7.89 -11.27 -3.41
C GLY A 132 9.34 -11.43 -3.87
N ARG A 133 9.82 -10.68 -4.88
CA ARG A 133 11.28 -10.66 -5.15
C ARG A 133 11.98 -10.00 -3.96
N ASN A 134 12.84 -10.77 -3.30
CA ASN A 134 13.67 -10.34 -2.18
C ASN A 134 14.83 -9.48 -2.70
N ASP A 135 14.64 -8.17 -2.86
CA ASP A 135 15.76 -7.25 -2.86
C ASP A 135 16.14 -6.94 -1.40
N ASP A 136 17.27 -7.53 -0.98
CA ASP A 136 17.85 -7.64 0.38
C ASP A 136 18.16 -6.29 1.09
N ILE A 137 17.63 -5.18 0.58
CA ILE A 137 17.85 -3.81 1.06
C ILE A 137 16.80 -3.42 2.11
N SER A 138 15.68 -4.15 2.17
CA SER A 138 14.54 -3.83 3.03
C SER A 138 14.89 -3.75 4.52
N SER A 139 15.85 -4.53 5.04
CA SER A 139 16.20 -4.53 6.46
C SER A 139 17.01 -3.32 6.93
N GLU A 140 17.91 -2.78 6.11
CA GLU A 140 18.67 -1.57 6.44
C GLU A 140 17.75 -0.34 6.40
N ILE A 141 16.91 -0.27 5.38
CA ILE A 141 15.94 0.82 5.18
C ILE A 141 14.87 0.81 6.27
N LEU A 142 14.41 -0.38 6.69
CA LEU A 142 13.51 -0.53 7.83
C LEU A 142 14.08 0.05 9.12
N LYS A 143 15.40 -0.05 9.35
CA LYS A 143 16.03 0.56 10.54
C LYS A 143 15.97 2.10 10.45
N ILE A 144 16.19 2.66 9.27
CA ILE A 144 16.15 4.12 9.02
C ILE A 144 14.73 4.66 9.22
N LEU A 145 13.73 4.03 8.60
CA LEU A 145 12.33 4.45 8.72
C LEU A 145 11.80 4.32 10.15
N ASN A 146 12.15 3.25 10.87
CA ASN A 146 11.78 3.11 12.29
C ASN A 146 12.49 4.15 13.19
N LYS A 147 13.67 4.64 12.82
CA LYS A 147 14.37 5.70 13.53
C LYS A 147 13.66 7.05 13.31
N GLN A 148 13.36 7.39 12.07
CA GLN A 148 12.65 8.62 11.70
C GLN A 148 11.23 8.66 12.27
N ALA A 149 10.48 7.56 12.23
CA ALA A 149 9.14 7.48 12.82
C ALA A 149 9.13 7.77 14.33
N LYS A 150 10.17 7.34 15.06
CA LYS A 150 10.34 7.69 16.48
C LYS A 150 10.65 9.17 16.68
N GLU A 151 11.50 9.74 15.84
CA GLU A 151 11.86 11.17 15.89
C GLU A 151 10.65 12.06 15.57
N TRP A 152 9.72 11.59 14.73
CA TRP A 152 8.48 12.29 14.36
C TRP A 152 7.29 12.03 15.29
N GLY A 153 7.49 11.33 16.40
CA GLY A 153 6.43 11.08 17.40
C GLY A 153 5.31 10.16 16.93
N TRP A 154 5.54 9.34 15.90
CA TRP A 154 4.58 8.33 15.47
C TRP A 154 4.70 7.10 16.36
N ASP A 155 3.62 6.75 17.06
CA ASP A 155 3.59 5.58 17.95
C ASP A 155 3.58 4.29 17.13
N VAL A 156 4.76 3.69 16.94
CA VAL A 156 4.91 2.39 16.27
C VAL A 156 4.53 1.28 17.26
N PRO A 157 3.47 0.48 17.01
CA PRO A 157 3.04 -0.56 17.95
C PRO A 157 4.17 -1.56 18.26
N LYS A 158 4.41 -1.80 19.56
CA LYS A 158 5.39 -2.80 20.03
C LYS A 158 4.85 -4.22 19.85
N LYS A 159 5.72 -5.14 19.40
CA LYS A 159 5.46 -6.57 19.20
C LYS A 159 4.72 -7.18 20.41
N LYS A 160 3.58 -7.83 20.18
CA LYS A 160 3.21 -8.99 21.01
C LYS A 160 4.05 -10.17 20.52
N LYS A 161 4.84 -10.77 21.43
CA LYS A 161 5.59 -12.00 21.16
C LYS A 161 4.58 -13.15 21.01
N THR A 162 4.43 -13.70 19.81
CA THR A 162 3.71 -14.96 19.60
C THR A 162 4.61 -15.94 18.87
N LYS A 163 4.72 -17.15 19.43
CA LYS A 163 5.55 -18.26 18.93
C LYS A 163 5.23 -18.53 17.46
N ARG A 164 6.26 -18.49 16.61
CA ARG A 164 6.17 -18.81 15.18
C ARG A 164 5.81 -20.29 15.01
N LYS A 165 4.67 -20.58 14.37
CA LYS A 165 4.56 -21.77 13.50
C LYS A 165 4.92 -21.29 12.09
N ASN A 166 5.95 -21.91 11.51
CA ASN A 166 6.47 -21.62 10.18
C ASN A 166 5.39 -21.84 9.13
N HIS A 167 4.76 -20.80 8.61
CA HIS A 167 4.11 -20.80 7.29
C HIS A 167 4.46 -19.45 6.64
N SER A 168 5.31 -19.51 5.62
CA SER A 168 5.65 -18.42 4.73
C SER A 168 4.40 -17.97 3.96
N LYS A 169 3.85 -16.81 4.31
CA LYS A 169 2.84 -16.08 3.53
C LYS A 169 3.04 -14.58 3.76
N GLY A 170 3.94 -13.98 2.97
CA GLY A 170 3.96 -12.55 2.69
C GLY A 170 3.09 -12.32 1.45
N CYS A 171 2.30 -11.24 1.47
CA CYS A 171 1.26 -10.87 0.51
C CYS A 171 0.31 -12.03 0.16
N ILE A 172 -0.79 -12.14 0.91
CA ILE A 172 -1.92 -13.03 0.58
C ILE A 172 -2.85 -12.26 -0.34
#